data_AF-A0A6L7SVY6-F1
#
_entry.id   AF-A0A6L7SVY6-F1
#
_cell.length_a   1.000
_cell.length_b   1.000
_cell.length_c   1.000
_cell.angle_alpha   90.00
_cell.angle_beta   90.00
_cell.angle_gamma   90.00
#
_symmetry.space_group_name_H-M   'P 1'
#
loop_
_entity.id
_entity.type
_entity.pdbx_description
1 polymer ?
#
loop_
_entity_poly.entity_id
_entity_poly.type
_entity_poly.pdbx_seq_one_letter_code
_entity_poly.pdbx_strand_id
1 'polypeptide(L)'
;GIAGRSDSGQGELFRLAHNFYNYFGKRIDGNIINTQWLKDELIKFIQVQANDSAFIEYLTLDKDESGDYYDWGGLKYFLASYEQGLQEKQKKSIDLPKMMAPRNPNTPNDFFHKEHIWAVRETSVIDDIDHRDVNKRRLGNFILLNEGLNITVSDKRIEEKIEMYFNVEKNTPNTLMIRELEKFFTKAQKDTIDGGRKNKTSQYWYEVYQRFFDMREEKMINFALERWRVPEIEGNISKVKLDSLDTRNEIYTNIP
;
A
#
# COMPACT_ATOMS: atom_id res chain seq x y z
N GLY A 1 -0.67 -7.86 -12.15
CA GLY A 1 -1.08 -6.45 -11.97
C GLY A 1 -2.53 -6.47 -11.55
N ILE A 2 -2.94 -5.59 -10.64
CA ILE A 2 -4.27 -5.63 -10.00
C ILE A 2 -5.38 -5.06 -10.87
N ALA A 3 -5.06 -4.31 -11.92
CA ALA A 3 -6.06 -3.83 -12.87
C ALA A 3 -5.64 -4.17 -14.29
N GLY A 4 -6.59 -4.68 -15.08
CA GLY A 4 -6.47 -4.86 -16.52
C GLY A 4 -6.49 -3.55 -17.30
N ARG A 5 -5.72 -2.55 -16.86
CA ARG A 5 -5.55 -1.28 -17.55
C ARG A 5 -4.28 -1.37 -18.41
N SER A 6 -4.55 -1.40 -19.72
CA SER A 6 -3.72 -1.47 -20.94
C SER A 6 -2.20 -1.61 -20.85
N ASP A 7 -1.69 -2.60 -21.60
CA ASP A 7 -0.34 -2.74 -22.14
C ASP A 7 0.79 -2.21 -21.23
N SER A 8 1.10 -3.03 -20.22
CA SER A 8 1.99 -2.76 -19.08
C SER A 8 3.44 -2.33 -19.37
N GLY A 9 3.79 -1.95 -20.60
CA GLY A 9 5.16 -1.62 -21.01
C GLY A 9 6.15 -2.78 -20.85
N GLN A 10 5.68 -3.96 -20.43
CA GLN A 10 6.51 -5.13 -20.16
C GLN A 10 7.27 -5.59 -21.40
N GLY A 11 6.64 -5.54 -22.58
CA GLY A 11 7.30 -5.84 -23.84
C GLY A 11 8.50 -4.92 -24.10
N GLU A 12 8.38 -3.64 -23.77
CA GLU A 12 9.48 -2.67 -23.87
C GLU A 12 10.60 -2.99 -22.88
N LEU A 13 10.26 -3.28 -21.61
CA LEU A 13 11.27 -3.68 -20.61
C LEU A 13 12.00 -4.97 -21.01
N PHE A 14 11.29 -5.98 -21.53
CA PHE A 14 11.89 -7.20 -22.04
C PHE A 14 12.77 -6.93 -23.26
N ARG A 15 12.34 -6.05 -24.17
CA ARG A 15 13.16 -5.60 -25.31
C ARG A 15 14.44 -4.92 -24.82
N LEU A 16 14.36 -4.01 -23.86
CA LEU A 16 15.52 -3.33 -23.28
C LEU A 16 16.48 -4.33 -22.64
N ALA A 17 15.97 -5.26 -21.83
CA ALA A 17 16.76 -6.32 -21.20
C ALA A 17 17.45 -7.23 -22.23
N HIS A 18 16.69 -7.69 -23.23
CA HIS A 18 17.22 -8.50 -24.33
C HIS A 18 18.33 -7.77 -25.10
N ASN A 19 18.11 -6.50 -25.42
CA ASN A 19 19.07 -5.70 -26.15
C ASN A 19 20.35 -5.48 -25.35
N PHE A 20 20.21 -5.11 -24.08
CA PHE A 20 21.33 -4.91 -23.18
C PHE A 20 22.15 -6.21 -23.02
N TYR A 21 21.49 -7.35 -22.79
CA TYR A 21 22.17 -8.61 -22.54
C TYR A 21 22.92 -9.15 -23.77
N ASN A 22 22.28 -9.12 -24.95
CA ASN A 22 22.82 -9.78 -26.15
C ASN A 22 23.74 -8.87 -27.00
N TYR A 23 23.62 -7.56 -26.83
CA TYR A 23 24.30 -6.58 -27.69
C TYR A 23 25.12 -5.54 -26.93
N PHE A 24 25.43 -5.78 -25.66
CA PHE A 24 26.33 -4.92 -24.90
C PHE A 24 27.63 -4.61 -25.66
N GLY A 25 28.00 -3.33 -25.74
CA GLY A 25 29.17 -2.83 -26.46
C GLY A 25 29.00 -2.73 -27.99
N LYS A 26 27.88 -3.20 -28.55
CA LYS A 26 27.60 -3.14 -30.00
C LYS A 26 26.74 -1.92 -30.33
N ARG A 27 26.71 -1.56 -31.62
CA ARG A 27 25.81 -0.52 -32.14
C ARG A 27 24.53 -1.13 -32.69
N ILE A 28 23.38 -0.60 -32.26
CA ILE A 28 22.05 -0.88 -32.82
C ILE A 28 21.40 0.47 -33.12
N ASP A 29 20.86 0.64 -34.33
CA ASP A 29 20.17 1.87 -34.75
C ASP A 29 20.96 3.16 -34.45
N GLY A 30 22.28 3.09 -34.66
CA GLY A 30 23.19 4.22 -34.43
C GLY A 30 23.63 4.43 -32.98
N ASN A 31 23.01 3.76 -32.01
CA ASN A 31 23.33 3.89 -30.58
C ASN A 31 24.25 2.77 -30.10
N ILE A 32 25.25 3.11 -29.28
CA ILE A 32 26.06 2.09 -28.58
C ILE A 32 25.25 1.59 -27.39
N ILE A 33 24.98 0.29 -27.36
CA ILE A 33 24.30 -0.37 -26.24
C ILE A 33 25.28 -0.47 -25.08
N ASN A 34 25.08 0.36 -24.07
CA ASN A 34 25.88 0.40 -22.86
C ASN A 34 24.99 0.79 -21.66
N THR A 35 25.59 0.94 -20.48
CA THR A 35 24.86 1.28 -19.25
C THR A 35 24.17 2.63 -19.33
N GLN A 36 24.78 3.62 -19.99
CA GLN A 36 24.17 4.95 -20.15
C GLN A 36 22.95 4.89 -21.05
N TRP A 37 23.05 4.19 -22.20
CA TRP A 37 21.91 3.94 -23.08
C TRP A 37 20.75 3.27 -22.33
N LEU A 38 21.04 2.21 -21.56
CA LEU A 38 19.99 1.53 -20.80
C LEU A 38 19.36 2.48 -19.77
N LYS A 39 20.17 3.27 -19.06
CA LYS A 39 19.68 4.27 -18.11
C LYS A 39 18.74 5.29 -18.77
N ASP A 40 19.15 5.84 -19.91
CA ASP A 40 18.37 6.85 -20.63
C ASP A 40 17.05 6.26 -21.15
N GLU A 41 17.05 5.03 -21.65
CA GLU A 41 15.84 4.34 -22.09
C GLU A 41 14.91 4.00 -20.91
N LEU A 42 15.45 3.62 -19.76
CA LEU A 42 14.65 3.39 -18.55
C LEU A 42 14.04 4.70 -18.01
N ILE A 43 14.76 5.81 -18.06
CA ILE A 43 14.23 7.13 -17.70
C ILE A 43 13.05 7.50 -18.60
N LYS A 44 13.19 7.34 -19.93
CA LYS A 44 12.09 7.58 -20.88
C LYS A 44 10.90 6.66 -20.60
N PHE A 45 11.16 5.37 -20.35
CA PHE A 45 10.13 4.42 -19.99
C PHE A 45 9.34 4.89 -18.78
N ILE A 46 10.03 5.31 -17.71
CA ILE A 46 9.37 5.81 -16.49
C ILE A 46 8.53 7.05 -16.80
N GLN A 47 9.07 8.03 -17.52
CA GLN A 47 8.34 9.25 -17.86
C GLN A 47 7.04 8.98 -18.65
N VAL A 48 7.01 7.93 -19.46
CA VAL A 48 5.83 7.59 -20.28
C VAL A 48 4.88 6.65 -19.53
N GLN A 49 5.39 5.58 -18.94
CA GLN A 49 4.60 4.45 -18.43
C GLN A 49 4.43 4.43 -16.90
N ALA A 50 5.27 5.15 -16.17
CA ALA A 50 5.31 5.14 -14.71
C ALA A 50 5.59 6.54 -14.12
N ASN A 51 5.04 7.59 -14.75
CA ASN A 51 5.12 8.95 -14.21
C ASN A 51 4.35 9.05 -12.88
N ASP A 52 4.56 10.13 -12.12
CA ASP A 52 3.95 10.30 -10.80
C ASP A 52 2.43 10.04 -10.79
N SER A 53 1.69 10.51 -11.81
CA SER A 53 0.24 10.34 -11.88
C SER A 53 -0.15 8.87 -12.08
N ALA A 54 0.42 8.22 -13.10
CA ALA A 54 0.19 6.80 -13.34
C ALA A 54 0.59 5.95 -12.12
N PHE A 55 1.71 6.30 -11.48
CA PHE A 55 2.19 5.62 -10.28
C PHE A 55 1.20 5.72 -9.10
N ILE A 56 0.59 6.89 -8.90
CA ILE A 56 -0.43 7.10 -7.86
C ILE A 56 -1.73 6.35 -8.20
N GLU A 57 -2.16 6.40 -9.47
CA GLU A 57 -3.32 5.62 -9.95
C GLU A 57 -3.13 4.13 -9.66
N TYR A 58 -1.93 3.58 -9.87
CA TYR A 58 -1.60 2.20 -9.54
C TYR A 58 -1.53 1.87 -8.04
N LEU A 59 -1.51 2.88 -7.17
CA LEU A 59 -1.47 2.74 -5.71
C LEU A 59 -2.74 3.20 -5.01
N THR A 60 -3.77 3.56 -5.78
CA THR A 60 -5.12 3.88 -5.30
C THR A 60 -6.13 2.88 -5.87
N LEU A 61 -7.34 2.88 -5.32
CA LEU A 61 -8.49 2.26 -5.96
C LEU A 61 -9.61 3.28 -5.97
N ASP A 62 -10.14 3.60 -7.13
CA ASP A 62 -11.33 4.44 -7.23
C ASP A 62 -12.57 3.63 -6.81
N LYS A 63 -13.66 4.34 -6.50
CA LYS A 63 -14.84 3.73 -5.86
C LYS A 63 -15.52 2.67 -6.72
N ASP A 64 -15.49 2.83 -8.04
CA ASP A 64 -16.10 1.92 -9.01
C ASP A 64 -15.17 0.80 -9.50
N GLU A 65 -13.90 0.81 -9.09
CA GLU A 65 -12.94 -0.19 -9.51
C GLU A 65 -13.14 -1.52 -8.79
N SER A 66 -12.95 -2.62 -9.53
CA SER A 66 -13.08 -3.99 -9.02
C SER A 66 -11.76 -4.61 -8.53
N GLY A 67 -10.64 -3.87 -8.61
CA GLY A 67 -9.33 -4.39 -8.22
C GLY A 67 -9.24 -4.72 -6.73
N ASP A 68 -8.35 -5.62 -6.35
CA ASP A 68 -8.09 -5.98 -4.95
C ASP A 68 -6.59 -6.01 -4.67
N TYR A 69 -6.14 -5.18 -3.71
CA TYR A 69 -4.73 -5.17 -3.30
C TYR A 69 -4.29 -6.48 -2.64
N TYR A 70 -5.22 -7.27 -2.10
CA TYR A 70 -4.91 -8.59 -1.59
C TYR A 70 -4.32 -9.50 -2.68
N ASP A 71 -4.76 -9.38 -3.93
CA ASP A 71 -4.26 -10.16 -5.05
C ASP A 71 -2.94 -9.60 -5.63
N TRP A 72 -2.44 -8.48 -5.10
CA TRP A 72 -1.12 -8.01 -5.49
C TRP A 72 -0.04 -9.00 -5.04
N GLY A 73 0.74 -9.51 -6.01
CA GLY A 73 1.99 -10.20 -5.70
C GLY A 73 2.99 -9.31 -4.94
N GLY A 74 2.97 -8.00 -5.20
CA GLY A 74 3.89 -7.02 -4.61
C GLY A 74 3.49 -6.50 -3.22
N LEU A 75 2.27 -6.75 -2.73
CA LEU A 75 1.77 -6.12 -1.50
C LEU A 75 2.64 -6.41 -0.28
N LYS A 76 3.08 -7.67 -0.11
CA LYS A 76 3.96 -8.03 1.02
C LYS A 76 5.27 -7.25 0.98
N TYR A 77 5.88 -7.12 -0.20
CA TYR A 77 7.10 -6.35 -0.39
C TYR A 77 6.89 -4.85 -0.16
N PHE A 78 5.77 -4.31 -0.64
CA PHE A 78 5.39 -2.92 -0.42
C PHE A 78 5.26 -2.61 1.08
N LEU A 79 4.48 -3.42 1.81
CA LEU A 79 4.28 -3.23 3.25
C LEU A 79 5.58 -3.39 4.04
N ALA A 80 6.41 -4.37 3.68
CA ALA A 80 7.72 -4.57 4.32
C ALA A 80 8.67 -3.39 4.05
N SER A 81 8.64 -2.83 2.83
CA SER A 81 9.38 -1.62 2.48
C SER A 81 8.88 -0.40 3.26
N TYR A 82 7.56 -0.27 3.43
CA TYR A 82 6.97 0.77 4.25
C TYR A 82 7.38 0.67 5.72
N GLU A 83 7.35 -0.53 6.31
CA GLU A 83 7.84 -0.78 7.66
C GLU A 83 9.32 -0.41 7.80
N GLN A 84 10.15 -0.81 6.83
CA GLN A 84 11.56 -0.42 6.79
C GLN A 84 11.70 1.12 6.80
N GLY A 85 10.92 1.84 5.99
CA GLY A 85 10.94 3.31 5.98
C GLY A 85 10.56 3.92 7.34
N LEU A 86 9.62 3.31 8.07
CA LEU A 86 9.29 3.72 9.44
C LEU A 86 10.45 3.46 10.42
N GLN A 87 11.16 2.34 10.26
CA GLN A 87 12.32 1.99 11.10
C GLN A 87 13.51 2.90 10.85
N GLU A 88 13.79 3.23 9.59
CA GLU A 88 14.83 4.19 9.18
C GLU A 88 14.60 5.56 9.84
N LYS A 89 13.36 6.05 9.83
CA LYS A 89 12.98 7.31 10.53
C LYS A 89 13.20 7.26 12.04
N GLN A 90 13.22 6.07 12.66
CA GLN A 90 13.50 5.85 14.08
C GLN A 90 14.93 5.40 14.36
N LYS A 91 15.83 5.38 13.35
CA LYS A 91 17.21 4.89 13.46
C LYS A 91 17.31 3.46 14.01
N LYS A 92 16.36 2.59 13.65
CA LYS A 92 16.34 1.17 14.04
C LYS A 92 16.95 0.28 12.96
N SER A 93 17.41 -0.91 13.38
CA SER A 93 17.93 -1.94 12.48
C SER A 93 16.86 -2.42 11.49
N ILE A 94 17.24 -2.52 10.22
CA ILE A 94 16.38 -2.95 9.11
C ILE A 94 16.49 -4.46 8.96
N ASP A 95 15.36 -5.17 8.97
CA ASP A 95 15.34 -6.61 8.66
C ASP A 95 14.23 -6.96 7.65
N LEU A 96 14.37 -6.40 6.45
CA LEU A 96 13.51 -6.69 5.32
C LEU A 96 13.50 -8.19 4.94
N PRO A 97 14.65 -8.92 4.93
CA PRO A 97 14.65 -10.35 4.61
C PRO A 97 13.77 -11.17 5.55
N LYS A 98 13.79 -10.90 6.87
CA LYS A 98 12.92 -11.59 7.82
C LYS A 98 11.45 -11.32 7.57
N MET A 99 11.08 -10.08 7.24
CA MET A 99 9.69 -9.74 6.90
C MET A 99 9.22 -10.43 5.62
N MET A 100 10.12 -10.57 4.64
CA MET A 100 9.83 -11.20 3.34
C MET A 100 9.86 -12.72 3.38
N ALA A 101 10.44 -13.32 4.42
CA ALA A 101 10.65 -14.75 4.48
C ALA A 101 9.34 -15.55 4.29
N PRO A 102 9.39 -16.68 3.55
CA PRO A 102 8.22 -17.50 3.28
C PRO A 102 7.73 -18.17 4.55
N ARG A 103 6.46 -18.58 4.56
CA ARG A 103 5.83 -19.24 5.71
C ARG A 103 6.60 -20.51 6.06
N ASN A 104 6.91 -20.69 7.35
CA ASN A 104 7.37 -21.95 7.90
C ASN A 104 6.28 -22.54 8.81
N PRO A 105 5.71 -23.72 8.49
CA PRO A 105 4.70 -24.37 9.31
C PRO A 105 5.15 -24.70 10.74
N ASN A 106 6.47 -24.88 10.94
CA ASN A 106 7.02 -25.26 12.24
C ASN A 106 7.18 -24.08 13.20
N THR A 107 7.31 -22.85 12.67
CA THR A 107 7.43 -21.63 13.47
C THR A 107 6.58 -20.48 12.88
N PRO A 108 5.25 -20.65 12.81
CA PRO A 108 4.37 -19.72 12.10
C PRO A 108 4.40 -18.28 12.65
N ASN A 109 4.70 -18.13 13.94
CA ASN A 109 4.78 -16.82 14.60
C ASN A 109 6.06 -16.03 14.30
N ASP A 110 7.06 -16.65 13.66
CA ASP A 110 8.32 -15.99 13.30
C ASP A 110 8.20 -15.18 12.00
N PHE A 111 7.12 -15.38 11.24
CA PHE A 111 6.91 -14.83 9.91
C PHE A 111 5.76 -13.83 9.90
N PHE A 112 5.83 -12.90 8.95
CA PHE A 112 4.79 -11.92 8.70
C PHE A 112 3.98 -12.28 7.45
N HIS A 113 2.68 -12.02 7.54
CA HIS A 113 1.68 -12.25 6.50
C HIS A 113 0.96 -10.94 6.19
N LYS A 114 0.52 -10.78 4.94
CA LYS A 114 -0.35 -9.68 4.53
C LYS A 114 -1.75 -9.99 5.04
N GLU A 115 -2.30 -9.10 5.85
CA GLU A 115 -3.59 -9.29 6.50
C GLU A 115 -4.47 -8.06 6.34
N HIS A 116 -5.78 -8.27 6.39
CA HIS A 116 -6.77 -7.20 6.37
C HIS A 116 -6.97 -6.64 7.79
N ILE A 117 -6.98 -5.32 7.92
CA ILE A 117 -7.40 -4.66 9.16
C ILE A 117 -8.92 -4.84 9.28
N TRP A 118 -9.70 -4.37 8.31
CA TRP A 118 -11.10 -4.70 8.19
C TRP A 118 -11.26 -6.00 7.41
N ALA A 119 -11.58 -7.08 8.15
CA ALA A 119 -11.67 -8.40 7.56
C ALA A 119 -12.82 -8.50 6.57
N VAL A 120 -12.61 -9.29 5.51
CA VAL A 120 -13.61 -9.59 4.49
C VAL A 120 -14.92 -10.10 5.12
N ARG A 121 -14.80 -10.98 6.13
CA ARG A 121 -15.94 -11.60 6.83
C ARG A 121 -16.60 -10.72 7.90
N GLU A 122 -16.03 -9.57 8.24
CA GLU A 122 -16.64 -8.65 9.21
C GLU A 122 -17.74 -7.86 8.50
N THR A 123 -19.00 -8.04 8.91
CA THR A 123 -20.18 -7.43 8.25
C THR A 123 -21.05 -6.59 9.18
N SER A 124 -20.62 -6.30 10.41
CA SER A 124 -21.45 -5.57 11.38
C SER A 124 -21.64 -4.08 11.04
N VAL A 125 -20.73 -3.48 10.26
CA VAL A 125 -20.81 -2.08 9.83
C VAL A 125 -21.51 -1.93 8.49
N ILE A 126 -21.25 -2.84 7.54
CA ILE A 126 -21.89 -2.87 6.23
C ILE A 126 -22.11 -4.33 5.81
N ASP A 127 -23.26 -4.58 5.20
CA ASP A 127 -23.59 -5.88 4.63
C ASP A 127 -22.91 -6.05 3.26
N ASP A 128 -21.67 -6.56 3.28
CA ASP A 128 -20.80 -6.73 2.11
C ASP A 128 -20.64 -8.20 1.72
N ILE A 129 -21.78 -8.87 1.49
CA ILE A 129 -21.86 -10.29 1.14
C ILE A 129 -21.05 -10.64 -0.11
N ASP A 130 -21.00 -9.73 -1.08
CA ASP A 130 -20.31 -9.93 -2.36
C ASP A 130 -18.84 -9.46 -2.35
N HIS A 131 -18.33 -8.98 -1.21
CA HIS A 131 -16.95 -8.49 -1.05
C HIS A 131 -16.59 -7.35 -2.03
N ARG A 132 -17.55 -6.45 -2.26
CA ARG A 132 -17.44 -5.35 -3.21
C ARG A 132 -17.02 -4.03 -2.56
N ASP A 133 -17.08 -3.93 -1.24
CA ASP A 133 -16.69 -2.69 -0.57
C ASP A 133 -15.22 -2.33 -0.86
N VAL A 134 -15.02 -1.16 -1.47
CA VAL A 134 -13.69 -0.69 -1.86
C VAL A 134 -12.76 -0.50 -0.65
N ASN A 135 -13.30 -0.18 0.52
CA ASN A 135 -12.49 0.01 1.72
C ASN A 135 -11.89 -1.28 2.24
N LYS A 136 -12.47 -2.44 1.89
CA LYS A 136 -11.88 -3.73 2.20
C LYS A 136 -10.77 -4.15 1.22
N ARG A 137 -10.81 -3.63 -0.01
CA ARG A 137 -9.90 -4.02 -1.11
C ARG A 137 -8.72 -3.06 -1.32
N ARG A 138 -8.81 -1.83 -0.82
CA ARG A 138 -7.81 -0.77 -0.99
C ARG A 138 -6.53 -0.96 -0.18
N LEU A 139 -5.43 -0.35 -0.63
CA LEU A 139 -4.09 -0.47 -0.06
C LEU A 139 -4.06 -0.17 1.45
N GLY A 140 -4.78 0.88 1.87
CA GLY A 140 -4.90 1.32 3.25
C GLY A 140 -5.50 0.30 4.20
N ASN A 141 -6.12 -0.79 3.72
CA ASN A 141 -6.66 -1.84 4.57
C ASN A 141 -5.64 -2.92 4.97
N PHE A 142 -4.45 -2.92 4.37
CA PHE A 142 -3.50 -4.01 4.56
C PHE A 142 -2.39 -3.71 5.57
N ILE A 143 -1.92 -4.76 6.23
CA ILE A 143 -0.86 -4.70 7.24
C ILE A 143 -0.06 -6.01 7.29
N LEU A 144 1.15 -5.96 7.84
CA LEU A 144 1.92 -7.15 8.17
C LEU A 144 1.65 -7.59 9.61
N LEU A 145 1.16 -8.81 9.78
CA LEU A 145 0.91 -9.44 11.08
C LEU A 145 1.52 -10.84 11.13
N ASN A 146 1.86 -11.29 12.33
CA ASN A 146 2.20 -12.69 12.55
C ASN A 146 0.94 -13.55 12.67
N GLU A 147 1.09 -14.87 12.49
CA GLU A 147 -0.04 -15.79 12.45
C GLU A 147 -0.81 -15.84 13.77
N GLY A 148 -0.13 -15.90 14.92
CA GLY A 148 -0.77 -15.96 16.24
C GLY A 148 -1.61 -14.74 16.57
N LEU A 149 -1.12 -13.53 16.28
CA LEU A 149 -1.90 -12.30 16.46
C LEU A 149 -3.08 -12.26 15.49
N ASN A 150 -2.87 -12.69 14.23
CA ASN A 150 -3.94 -12.76 13.24
C ASN A 150 -5.08 -13.68 13.69
N ILE A 151 -4.78 -14.89 14.16
CA ILE A 151 -5.78 -15.83 14.71
C ILE A 151 -6.53 -15.20 15.89
N THR A 152 -5.81 -14.49 16.75
CA THR A 152 -6.40 -13.88 17.95
C THR A 152 -7.37 -12.75 17.60
N VAL A 153 -7.02 -11.90 16.63
CA VAL A 153 -7.90 -10.78 16.21
C VAL A 153 -8.99 -11.22 15.23
N SER A 154 -8.73 -12.21 14.38
CA SER A 154 -9.65 -12.80 13.42
C SER A 154 -10.43 -11.75 12.60
N ASP A 155 -11.75 -11.84 12.63
CA ASP A 155 -12.76 -11.07 11.94
C ASP A 155 -13.46 -10.05 12.85
N LYS A 156 -12.83 -9.69 13.98
CA LYS A 156 -13.35 -8.63 14.86
C LYS A 156 -13.37 -7.26 14.16
N ARG A 157 -14.15 -6.34 14.72
CA ARG A 157 -14.21 -4.95 14.27
C ARG A 157 -12.88 -4.22 14.47
N ILE A 158 -12.63 -3.19 13.67
CA ILE A 158 -11.33 -2.49 13.66
C ILE A 158 -10.97 -1.94 15.04
N GLU A 159 -11.92 -1.35 15.77
CA GLU A 159 -11.69 -0.82 17.12
C GLU A 159 -11.19 -1.90 18.09
N GLU A 160 -11.79 -3.10 18.05
CA GLU A 160 -11.39 -4.23 18.90
C GLU A 160 -10.02 -4.75 18.49
N LYS A 161 -9.77 -4.88 17.18
CA LYS A 161 -8.46 -5.31 16.67
C LYS A 161 -7.35 -4.38 17.11
N ILE A 162 -7.57 -3.07 17.02
CA ILE A 162 -6.60 -2.07 17.45
C ILE A 162 -6.30 -2.25 18.93
N GLU A 163 -7.30 -2.31 19.81
CA GLU A 163 -7.07 -2.56 21.23
C GLU A 163 -6.26 -3.84 21.48
N MET A 164 -6.60 -4.93 20.78
CA MET A 164 -5.90 -6.20 20.90
C MET A 164 -4.45 -6.15 20.41
N TYR A 165 -4.14 -5.35 19.37
CA TYR A 165 -2.77 -5.16 18.90
C TYR A 165 -1.84 -4.48 19.92
N PHE A 166 -2.40 -3.71 20.86
CA PHE A 166 -1.63 -3.05 21.92
C PHE A 166 -1.65 -3.82 23.25
N ASN A 167 -2.58 -4.77 23.41
CA ASN A 167 -2.71 -5.61 24.61
C ASN A 167 -1.91 -6.92 24.55
N VAL A 168 -1.07 -7.13 23.53
CA VAL A 168 -0.23 -8.34 23.41
C VAL A 168 0.91 -8.36 24.41
N GLU A 169 1.33 -9.56 24.82
CA GLU A 169 2.48 -9.76 25.71
C GLU A 169 3.75 -9.09 25.15
N LYS A 170 4.64 -8.65 26.07
CA LYS A 170 5.87 -7.88 25.75
C LYS A 170 6.79 -8.52 24.70
N ASN A 171 6.65 -9.81 24.41
CA ASN A 171 7.50 -10.57 23.51
C ASN A 171 6.91 -10.80 22.11
N THR A 172 5.69 -10.33 21.82
CA THR A 172 5.13 -10.47 20.46
C THR A 172 5.82 -9.47 19.51
N PRO A 173 6.43 -9.92 18.40
CA PRO A 173 6.98 -9.03 17.39
C PRO A 173 5.89 -8.09 16.87
N ASN A 174 6.06 -6.78 17.09
CA ASN A 174 5.08 -5.77 16.72
C ASN A 174 5.73 -4.73 15.81
N THR A 175 5.16 -4.54 14.62
CA THR A 175 5.66 -3.63 13.59
C THR A 175 5.34 -2.18 13.94
N LEU A 176 6.10 -1.23 13.43
CA LEU A 176 5.83 0.20 13.60
C LEU A 176 4.54 0.63 12.89
N MET A 177 4.17 -0.03 11.78
CA MET A 177 2.88 0.17 11.11
C MET A 177 1.66 -0.17 11.97
N ILE A 178 1.78 -1.08 12.94
CA ILE A 178 0.72 -1.35 13.93
C ILE A 178 0.63 -0.21 14.94
N ARG A 179 1.79 0.30 15.39
CA ARG A 179 1.86 1.36 16.41
C ARG A 179 1.23 2.68 15.97
N GLU A 180 1.17 2.93 14.67
CA GLU A 180 0.52 4.14 14.13
C GLU A 180 -1.01 4.00 13.98
N LEU A 181 -1.58 2.78 14.03
CA LEU A 181 -3.01 2.56 13.80
C LEU A 181 -3.88 3.29 14.83
N GLU A 182 -3.53 3.21 16.10
CA GLU A 182 -4.29 3.87 17.18
C GLU A 182 -4.39 5.37 16.95
N LYS A 183 -3.28 6.00 16.54
CA LYS A 183 -3.24 7.43 16.23
C LYS A 183 -4.17 7.78 15.07
N PHE A 184 -4.13 7.02 13.98
CA PHE A 184 -5.01 7.27 12.83
C PHE A 184 -6.46 7.02 13.16
N PHE A 185 -6.76 5.95 13.89
CA PHE A 185 -8.12 5.59 14.24
C PHE A 185 -8.76 6.59 15.20
N THR A 186 -8.03 7.01 16.23
CA THR A 186 -8.47 8.05 17.17
C THR A 186 -8.74 9.37 16.43
N LYS A 187 -7.85 9.74 15.50
CA LYS A 187 -8.04 10.94 14.69
C LYS A 187 -9.27 10.80 13.78
N ALA A 188 -9.46 9.66 13.13
CA ALA A 188 -10.63 9.42 12.27
C ALA A 188 -11.96 9.47 13.04
N GLN A 189 -12.00 8.94 14.27
CA GLN A 189 -13.15 9.08 15.17
C GLN A 189 -13.43 10.54 15.48
N LYS A 190 -12.40 11.30 15.86
CA LYS A 190 -12.52 12.73 16.14
C LYS A 190 -13.02 13.51 14.92
N ASP A 191 -12.40 13.33 13.76
CA ASP A 191 -12.77 14.03 12.52
C ASP A 191 -14.21 13.71 12.09
N THR A 192 -14.70 12.50 12.37
CA THR A 192 -16.10 12.10 12.11
C THR A 192 -17.09 12.80 13.05
N ILE A 193 -16.74 12.91 14.33
CA ILE A 193 -17.54 13.63 15.34
C ILE A 193 -17.58 15.13 15.01
N ASP A 194 -16.43 15.72 14.70
CA ASP A 194 -16.28 17.13 14.33
C ASP A 194 -17.01 17.45 13.02
N GLY A 195 -17.10 16.48 12.09
CA GLY A 195 -17.93 16.53 10.90
C GLY A 195 -19.45 16.43 11.13
N GLY A 196 -19.89 16.36 12.39
CA GLY A 196 -21.30 16.41 12.78
C GLY A 196 -21.93 15.06 13.08
N ARG A 197 -21.23 13.95 12.86
CA ARG A 197 -21.77 12.60 13.12
C ARG A 197 -21.39 12.12 14.51
N LYS A 198 -22.27 12.38 15.48
CA LYS A 198 -22.04 12.06 16.90
C LYS A 198 -22.59 10.69 17.33
N ASN A 199 -23.63 10.20 16.66
CA ASN A 199 -24.27 8.93 16.99
C ASN A 199 -23.49 7.77 16.38
N LYS A 200 -23.08 6.80 17.20
CA LYS A 200 -22.27 5.63 16.79
C LYS A 200 -23.07 4.56 16.03
N THR A 201 -23.77 4.97 14.98
CA THR A 201 -24.50 4.07 14.05
C THR A 201 -23.55 3.33 13.11
N SER A 202 -24.05 2.39 12.32
CA SER A 202 -23.28 1.73 11.23
C SER A 202 -22.64 2.77 10.30
N GLN A 203 -23.42 3.76 9.88
CA GLN A 203 -22.96 4.85 9.01
C GLN A 203 -21.82 5.64 9.67
N TYR A 204 -21.87 5.90 10.98
CA TYR A 204 -20.74 6.50 11.71
C TYR A 204 -19.47 5.68 11.60
N TRP A 205 -19.56 4.38 11.87
CA TRP A 205 -18.40 3.51 11.81
C TRP A 205 -17.84 3.37 10.40
N TYR A 206 -18.70 3.34 9.39
CA TYR A 206 -18.29 3.34 7.99
C TYR A 206 -17.44 4.56 7.65
N GLU A 207 -17.87 5.77 8.02
CA GLU A 207 -17.09 6.99 7.80
C GLU A 207 -15.78 7.02 8.60
N VAL A 208 -15.80 6.52 9.84
CA VAL A 208 -14.57 6.38 10.63
C VAL A 208 -13.59 5.47 9.88
N TYR A 209 -14.05 4.35 9.33
CA TYR A 209 -13.20 3.39 8.62
C TYR A 209 -12.66 4.00 7.31
N GLN A 210 -13.49 4.71 6.55
CA GLN A 210 -13.06 5.44 5.35
C GLN A 210 -11.95 6.45 5.67
N ARG A 211 -12.17 7.34 6.64
CA ARG A 211 -11.16 8.34 7.06
C ARG A 211 -9.89 7.70 7.61
N PHE A 212 -10.03 6.61 8.36
CA PHE A 212 -8.91 5.84 8.88
C PHE A 212 -8.05 5.28 7.76
N PHE A 213 -8.67 4.67 6.74
CA PHE A 213 -7.96 4.14 5.58
C PHE A 213 -7.36 5.21 4.69
N ASP A 214 -8.05 6.34 4.48
CA ASP A 214 -7.50 7.49 3.75
C ASP A 214 -6.19 7.96 4.39
N MET A 215 -6.14 8.12 5.71
CA MET A 215 -4.91 8.56 6.40
C MET A 215 -3.76 7.56 6.28
N ARG A 216 -4.06 6.25 6.35
CA ARG A 216 -3.04 5.21 6.19
C ARG A 216 -2.52 5.15 4.76
N GLU A 217 -3.44 5.09 3.80
CA GLU A 217 -3.14 4.98 2.38
C GLU A 217 -2.39 6.22 1.88
N GLU A 218 -2.81 7.42 2.29
CA GLU A 218 -2.10 8.67 2.03
C GLU A 218 -0.65 8.59 2.48
N LYS A 219 -0.41 8.10 3.71
CA LYS A 219 0.96 7.99 4.22
C LYS A 219 1.78 6.95 3.46
N MET A 220 1.18 5.84 3.05
CA MET A 220 1.82 4.79 2.28
C MET A 220 2.18 5.26 0.86
N ILE A 221 1.27 5.95 0.17
CA ILE A 221 1.50 6.50 -1.17
C ILE A 221 2.58 7.59 -1.11
N ASN A 222 2.51 8.48 -0.13
CA ASN A 222 3.54 9.52 0.02
C ASN A 222 4.92 8.93 0.34
N PHE A 223 4.98 7.86 1.15
CA PHE A 223 6.21 7.10 1.32
C PHE A 223 6.70 6.50 0.00
N ALA A 224 5.80 5.90 -0.79
CA ALA A 224 6.13 5.27 -2.07
C ALA A 224 6.73 6.29 -3.07
N LEU A 225 6.09 7.45 -3.19
CA LEU A 225 6.54 8.55 -4.04
C LEU A 225 7.94 9.03 -3.68
N GLU A 226 8.26 9.12 -2.39
CA GLU A 226 9.59 9.50 -1.92
C GLU A 226 10.60 8.37 -2.15
N ARG A 227 10.23 7.13 -1.79
CA ARG A 227 11.11 5.96 -1.78
C ARG A 227 11.59 5.56 -3.16
N TRP A 228 10.71 5.65 -4.16
CA TRP A 228 10.98 5.20 -5.53
C TRP A 228 11.15 6.35 -6.52
N ARG A 229 11.33 7.58 -6.03
CA ARG A 229 11.67 8.73 -6.87
C ARG A 229 13.00 8.49 -7.58
N VAL A 230 13.02 8.77 -8.88
CA VAL A 230 14.25 8.77 -9.69
C VAL A 230 14.80 10.20 -9.73
N PRO A 231 16.00 10.46 -9.17
CA PRO A 231 16.54 11.82 -9.07
C PRO A 231 16.67 12.57 -10.40
N GLU A 232 16.89 11.84 -11.49
CA GLU A 232 17.03 12.38 -12.84
C GLU A 232 15.69 12.79 -13.49
N ILE A 233 14.56 12.47 -12.86
CA ILE A 233 13.22 12.82 -13.34
C ILE A 233 12.66 13.89 -12.39
N GLU A 234 12.33 15.05 -12.96
CA GLU A 234 11.65 16.10 -12.21
C GLU A 234 10.24 15.63 -11.87
N GLY A 235 9.99 15.41 -10.58
CA GLY A 235 8.67 15.01 -10.08
C GLY A 235 7.76 16.22 -9.98
N ASN A 236 6.56 16.12 -10.53
CA ASN A 236 5.56 17.19 -10.55
C ASN A 236 4.58 17.10 -9.38
N ILE A 237 4.65 16.03 -8.59
CA ILE A 237 3.77 15.80 -7.46
C ILE A 237 4.64 15.63 -6.20
N SER A 238 4.49 16.53 -5.23
CA SER A 238 5.18 16.45 -3.96
C SER A 238 4.48 15.51 -2.97
N LYS A 239 3.15 15.45 -3.03
CA LYS A 239 2.33 14.61 -2.15
C LYS A 239 0.93 14.37 -2.71
N VAL A 240 0.27 13.36 -2.16
CA VAL A 240 -1.11 13.02 -2.41
C VAL A 240 -1.92 13.25 -1.14
N LYS A 241 -3.19 13.63 -1.31
CA LYS A 241 -4.19 13.66 -0.25
C LYS A 241 -5.41 12.85 -0.63
N LEU A 242 -5.89 12.01 0.28
CA LEU A 242 -7.06 11.17 0.05
C LEU A 242 -8.30 11.69 0.79
N ASP A 243 -9.45 11.53 0.14
CA ASP A 243 -10.77 11.81 0.69
C ASP A 243 -11.83 10.90 0.05
N SER A 244 -12.12 9.78 0.72
CA SER A 244 -13.15 8.83 0.28
C SER A 244 -14.57 9.37 0.43
N LEU A 245 -14.76 10.46 1.20
CA LEU A 245 -16.06 11.09 1.42
C LEU A 245 -16.37 12.17 0.37
N ASP A 246 -15.40 12.51 -0.48
CA ASP A 246 -15.65 13.32 -1.67
C ASP A 246 -16.77 12.67 -2.51
N THR A 247 -17.52 13.46 -3.26
CA THR A 247 -18.54 12.93 -4.19
C THR A 247 -17.95 12.35 -5.47
N ARG A 248 -16.69 12.69 -5.80
CA ARG A 248 -15.98 12.20 -6.98
C ARG A 248 -15.69 10.70 -6.90
N ASN A 249 -15.47 10.09 -8.06
CA ASN A 249 -15.06 8.68 -8.14
C ASN A 249 -13.61 8.53 -7.66
N GLU A 250 -12.73 9.42 -8.15
CA GLU A 250 -11.35 9.51 -7.71
C GLU A 250 -11.28 9.98 -6.27
N ILE A 251 -10.64 9.16 -5.43
CA ILE A 251 -10.56 9.41 -3.99
C ILE A 251 -9.34 10.23 -3.58
N TYR A 252 -8.55 10.72 -4.54
CA TYR A 252 -7.29 11.39 -4.26
C TYR A 252 -7.14 12.71 -5.02
N THR A 253 -6.23 13.55 -4.51
CA THR A 253 -5.82 14.80 -5.13
C THR A 253 -4.30 14.92 -5.10
N ASN A 254 -3.74 15.30 -6.25
CA ASN A 254 -2.30 15.52 -6.40
C ASN A 254 -1.96 16.93 -5.94
N ILE A 255 -0.93 17.06 -5.11
CA ILE A 255 -0.42 18.34 -4.64
C ILE A 255 0.97 18.53 -5.24
N PRO A 256 1.20 19.61 -6.02
CA PRO A 256 2.50 19.93 -6.60
C PRO A 256 3.61 20.05 -5.57
#